data_AF-A0A939C9H6-F1
#
_entry.id   AF-A0A939C9H6-F1
#
_cell.length_a   1.000
_cell.length_b   1.000
_cell.length_c   1.000
_cell.angle_alpha   90.00
_cell.angle_beta   90.00
_cell.angle_gamma   90.00
#
_symmetry.space_group_name_H-M   'P 1'
#
loop_
_entity.id
_entity.type
_entity.pdbx_description
1 polymer ?
#
loop_
_entity_poly.entity_id
_entity_poly.type
_entity_poly.pdbx_seq_one_letter_code
_entity_poly.pdbx_strand_id
1 'polypeptide(L)'
;MNVTKRARTCGGLAILMTMLLLTALLSLSASAAETVSQHERVRVGFFAMDGYHMMDEDGNRSGYGYDFLRLMARYWDVDYEYVGYDKSWEEMQQMLIDGEIDMVTSARRTPEREELFDFSRPIGTNNGILTVRSDNSTIVEGKYSTYDGMRVALLRGNSRNDEFAEYARTKGFTYKSVYFDSAEEIAEALQNGTVDAIVTSSLRKMNNERILEKFGSSDFYVIVKKGNTELLNKINYAIDQMNAAEGSWKTTLYNKNYETTDTKNLEYTEEEKRIIAQYSKENPLHVLCDPTRYPYSYTENGEVKGILPDYFRKIADYAGLSYEFLVPATRDEYIAYQSNKDAVNISIDARLDTDNYAETKEWGLTAPYITMRMARVTRRDFDGKINVVTTVNQTASTSIEDVLAPGAEKLMCST
;
A
#
# COMPACT_ATOMS: atom_id res chain seq x y z
N MET A 1 44.36 82.66 7.90
CA MET A 1 43.09 82.41 8.62
C MET A 1 42.49 81.11 8.09
N ASN A 2 42.36 80.11 8.99
CA ASN A 2 41.58 78.85 8.88
C ASN A 2 41.72 77.92 7.65
N VAL A 3 42.66 76.96 7.71
CA VAL A 3 42.56 75.69 6.93
C VAL A 3 42.74 74.43 7.78
N THR A 4 43.28 74.51 9.01
CA THR A 4 43.66 73.32 9.79
C THR A 4 42.59 72.74 10.76
N LYS A 5 41.34 73.21 10.73
CA LYS A 5 40.27 72.72 11.64
C LYS A 5 39.17 71.84 11.02
N ARG A 6 39.11 71.67 9.69
CA ARG A 6 38.04 70.87 9.03
C ARG A 6 38.35 69.37 8.86
N ALA A 7 39.62 68.95 8.96
CA ALA A 7 39.99 67.55 8.76
C ALA A 7 39.79 66.65 10.00
N ARG A 8 39.74 67.20 11.21
CA ARG A 8 39.60 66.41 12.45
C ARG A 8 38.15 66.05 12.80
N THR A 9 37.16 66.83 12.35
CA THR A 9 35.73 66.56 12.62
C THR A 9 35.11 65.53 11.68
N CYS A 10 35.63 65.37 10.46
CA CYS A 10 35.11 64.41 9.48
C CYS A 10 35.56 62.96 9.80
N GLY A 11 36.78 62.77 10.32
CA GLY A 11 37.27 61.45 10.76
C GLY A 11 36.51 60.90 11.97
N GLY A 12 36.15 61.75 12.93
CA GLY A 12 35.38 61.34 14.12
C GLY A 12 33.94 60.91 13.79
N LEU A 13 33.27 61.59 12.86
CA LEU A 13 31.92 61.23 12.42
C LEU A 13 31.88 59.94 11.60
N ALA A 14 32.89 59.71 10.75
CA ALA A 14 33.01 58.47 9.98
C ALA A 14 33.23 57.27 10.89
N ILE A 15 34.09 57.40 11.92
CA ILE A 15 34.36 56.34 12.89
C ILE A 15 33.11 56.04 13.74
N LEU A 16 32.37 57.06 14.15
CA LEU A 16 31.11 56.88 14.91
C LEU A 16 30.04 56.18 14.06
N MET A 17 29.87 56.55 12.78
CA MET A 17 28.94 55.86 11.87
C MET A 17 29.36 54.41 11.62
N THR A 18 30.65 54.13 11.44
CA THR A 18 31.13 52.75 11.28
C THR A 18 30.96 51.92 12.54
N MET A 19 31.11 52.49 13.74
CA MET A 19 30.82 51.79 15.00
C MET A 19 29.33 51.53 15.20
N LEU A 20 28.46 52.48 14.84
CA LEU A 20 27.00 52.31 14.87
C LEU A 20 26.49 51.28 13.84
N LEU A 21 27.13 51.21 12.67
CA LEU A 21 26.88 50.16 11.68
C LEU A 21 27.40 48.79 12.16
N LEU A 22 28.55 48.73 12.82
CA LEU A 22 29.08 47.48 13.37
C LEU A 22 28.23 46.95 14.53
N THR A 23 27.71 47.82 15.41
CA THR A 23 26.79 47.39 16.48
C THR A 23 25.42 46.99 15.94
N ALA A 24 24.92 47.64 14.89
CA ALA A 24 23.71 47.19 14.18
C ALA A 24 23.90 45.83 13.48
N LEU A 25 25.08 45.58 12.88
CA LEU A 25 25.43 44.30 12.24
C LEU A 25 25.66 43.17 13.26
N LEU A 26 26.22 43.47 14.44
CA LEU A 26 26.38 42.51 15.54
C LEU A 26 25.06 42.23 16.27
N SER A 27 24.10 43.18 16.26
CA SER A 27 22.74 42.97 16.79
C SER A 27 21.86 42.15 15.84
N LEU A 28 22.15 42.15 14.54
CA LEU A 28 21.49 41.29 13.53
C LEU A 28 22.00 39.83 13.56
N SER A 29 23.08 39.56 14.30
CA SER A 29 23.62 38.20 14.46
C SER A 29 23.03 37.46 15.67
N ALA A 30 22.06 38.07 16.36
CA ALA A 30 21.40 37.53 17.55
C ALA A 30 19.87 37.41 17.37
N SER A 31 19.41 36.90 16.23
CA SER A 31 18.09 36.22 16.14
C SER A 31 17.95 35.27 14.95
N ALA A 32 19.05 34.66 14.48
CA ALA A 32 18.92 33.34 13.89
C ALA A 32 18.77 32.36 15.06
N ALA A 33 17.61 32.42 15.74
CA ALA A 33 17.12 31.22 16.37
C ALA A 33 17.00 30.23 15.22
N GLU A 34 17.95 29.29 15.16
CA GLU A 34 17.65 27.99 14.59
C GLU A 34 16.31 27.61 15.19
N THR A 35 15.26 27.74 14.39
CA THR A 35 14.00 27.10 14.70
C THR A 35 14.34 25.63 14.50
N VAL A 36 14.96 25.03 15.52
CA VAL A 36 14.90 23.60 15.71
C VAL A 36 13.41 23.36 15.72
N SER A 37 12.88 22.91 14.58
CA SER A 37 11.53 22.37 14.52
C SER A 37 11.51 21.34 15.65
N GLN A 38 10.88 21.67 16.76
CA GLN A 38 10.77 20.76 17.87
C GLN A 38 9.74 19.75 17.41
N HIS A 39 10.20 18.71 16.69
CA HIS A 39 9.35 17.65 16.19
C HIS A 39 8.51 17.13 17.35
N GLU A 40 7.21 17.02 17.12
CA GLU A 40 6.31 16.47 18.12
C GLU A 40 6.78 15.06 18.46
N ARG A 41 6.98 14.78 19.75
CA ARG A 41 7.42 13.46 20.21
C ARG A 41 6.25 12.72 20.82
N VAL A 42 5.97 11.52 20.33
CA VAL A 42 4.82 10.70 20.74
C VAL A 42 5.30 9.34 21.23
N ARG A 43 4.89 8.95 22.43
CA ARG A 43 5.19 7.65 23.04
C ARG A 43 4.20 6.62 22.52
N VAL A 44 4.70 5.61 21.81
CA VAL A 44 3.90 4.57 21.16
C VAL A 44 4.11 3.26 21.88
N GLY A 45 3.02 2.65 22.32
CA GLY A 45 3.03 1.27 22.80
C GLY A 45 3.48 0.32 21.69
N PHE A 46 4.56 -0.41 21.92
CA PHE A 46 5.19 -1.31 20.95
C PHE A 46 5.55 -2.63 21.62
N PHE A 47 4.53 -3.43 21.95
CA PHE A 47 4.67 -4.76 22.57
C PHE A 47 5.03 -5.82 21.55
N ALA A 48 5.69 -6.90 21.97
CA ALA A 48 6.01 -8.02 21.10
C ALA A 48 4.73 -8.67 20.51
N MET A 49 4.64 -8.67 19.18
CA MET A 49 3.53 -9.28 18.45
C MET A 49 4.04 -9.82 17.12
N ASP A 50 4.13 -11.14 17.00
CA ASP A 50 4.72 -11.79 15.82
C ASP A 50 4.09 -11.30 14.51
N GLY A 51 4.94 -11.01 13.53
CA GLY A 51 4.57 -10.43 12.23
C GLY A 51 4.15 -8.95 12.25
N TYR A 52 3.78 -8.38 13.39
CA TYR A 52 3.21 -7.03 13.48
C TYR A 52 4.14 -6.01 14.16
N HIS A 53 4.61 -6.31 15.37
CA HIS A 53 5.61 -5.56 16.12
C HIS A 53 6.78 -6.49 16.46
N MET A 54 7.83 -6.40 15.65
CA MET A 54 9.03 -7.20 15.81
C MET A 54 10.20 -6.32 16.21
N MET A 55 11.04 -6.83 17.09
CA MET A 55 12.32 -6.24 17.45
C MET A 55 13.35 -7.36 17.59
N ASP A 56 14.48 -7.23 16.89
CA ASP A 56 15.60 -8.17 17.02
C ASP A 56 16.50 -7.85 18.21
N GLU A 57 17.51 -8.68 18.45
CA GLU A 57 18.45 -8.53 19.57
C GLU A 57 19.26 -7.23 19.53
N ASP A 58 19.47 -6.66 18.34
CA ASP A 58 20.17 -5.39 18.12
C ASP A 58 19.24 -4.17 18.30
N GLY A 59 17.94 -4.40 18.55
CA GLY A 59 16.93 -3.36 18.70
C GLY A 59 16.37 -2.82 17.37
N ASN A 60 16.66 -3.46 16.24
CA ASN A 60 16.06 -3.11 14.97
C ASN A 60 14.59 -3.55 14.95
N ARG A 61 13.72 -2.65 14.49
CA ARG A 61 12.26 -2.84 14.52
C ARG A 61 11.74 -3.17 13.13
N SER A 62 10.76 -4.07 13.05
CA SER A 62 10.10 -4.45 11.80
C SER A 62 8.65 -4.90 12.02
N GLY A 63 7.97 -5.28 10.94
CA GLY A 63 6.57 -5.70 10.94
C GLY A 63 5.60 -4.60 10.51
N TYR A 64 4.34 -4.98 10.29
CA TYR A 64 3.31 -4.08 9.76
C TYR A 64 3.10 -2.85 10.64
N GLY A 65 3.01 -3.03 11.96
CA GLY A 65 2.78 -1.92 12.89
C GLY A 65 3.90 -0.90 12.87
N TYR A 66 5.16 -1.37 12.78
CA TYR A 66 6.32 -0.50 12.64
C TYR A 66 6.33 0.25 11.30
N ASP A 67 6.09 -0.45 10.19
CA ASP A 67 6.04 0.13 8.84
C ASP A 67 4.92 1.17 8.71
N PHE A 68 3.75 0.89 9.28
CA PHE A 68 2.63 1.83 9.33
C PHE A 68 3.02 3.12 10.05
N LEU A 69 3.62 3.01 11.24
CA LEU A 69 4.09 4.17 11.99
C LEU A 69 5.11 4.95 11.16
N ARG A 70 6.09 4.27 10.56
CA ARG A 70 7.10 4.91 9.71
C ARG A 70 6.51 5.67 8.52
N LEU A 71 5.45 5.13 7.92
CA LEU A 71 4.71 5.79 6.85
C LEU A 71 3.93 7.01 7.36
N MET A 72 3.19 6.86 8.46
CA MET A 72 2.40 7.94 9.07
C MET A 72 3.28 9.12 9.48
N ALA A 73 4.49 8.86 10.01
CA ALA A 73 5.44 9.90 10.37
C ALA A 73 5.80 10.83 9.19
N ARG A 74 5.76 10.35 7.95
CA ARG A 74 6.05 11.18 6.76
C ARG A 74 4.96 12.23 6.49
N TYR A 75 3.76 12.04 7.01
CA TYR A 75 2.60 12.92 6.81
C TYR A 75 2.25 13.77 8.04
N TRP A 76 2.71 13.35 9.21
CA TRP A 76 2.54 14.06 10.48
C TRP A 76 3.81 14.80 10.93
N ASP A 77 4.99 14.42 10.43
CA ASP A 77 6.28 15.01 10.83
C ASP A 77 6.60 14.81 12.33
N VAL A 78 6.29 13.61 12.83
CA VAL A 78 6.38 13.22 14.26
C VAL A 78 7.56 12.28 14.51
N ASP A 79 8.17 12.40 15.70
CA ASP A 79 9.15 11.46 16.22
C ASP A 79 8.49 10.49 17.21
N TYR A 80 8.70 9.18 16.99
CA TYR A 80 8.16 8.16 17.88
C TYR A 80 9.17 7.67 18.91
N GLU A 81 8.70 7.57 20.15
CA GLU A 81 9.35 6.81 21.22
C GLU A 81 8.60 5.49 21.42
N TYR A 82 9.24 4.37 21.09
CA TYR A 82 8.63 3.04 21.23
C TYR A 82 8.80 2.52 22.66
N VAL A 83 7.71 2.17 23.34
CA VAL A 83 7.69 1.82 24.76
C VAL A 83 7.06 0.44 24.98
N GLY A 84 7.65 -0.34 25.89
CA GLY A 84 7.08 -1.56 26.50
C GLY A 84 7.07 -2.82 25.65
N TYR A 85 8.16 -3.13 24.93
CA TYR A 85 8.27 -4.36 24.15
C TYR A 85 8.10 -5.64 24.96
N ASP A 86 8.45 -5.60 26.25
CA ASP A 86 8.32 -6.66 27.24
C ASP A 86 6.92 -6.76 27.89
N LYS A 87 5.98 -5.86 27.53
CA LYS A 87 4.65 -5.79 28.11
C LYS A 87 3.63 -6.56 27.28
N SER A 88 2.57 -7.01 27.93
CA SER A 88 1.39 -7.61 27.29
C SER A 88 0.46 -6.55 26.69
N TRP A 89 -0.49 -6.99 25.87
CA TRP A 89 -1.57 -6.13 25.36
C TRP A 89 -2.43 -5.51 26.48
N GLU A 90 -2.67 -6.25 27.57
CA GLU A 90 -3.42 -5.75 28.71
C GLU A 90 -2.65 -4.64 29.44
N GLU A 91 -1.35 -4.85 29.67
CA GLU A 91 -0.48 -3.83 30.25
C GLU A 91 -0.38 -2.59 29.34
N MET A 92 -0.33 -2.75 28.02
CA MET A 92 -0.34 -1.62 27.07
C MET A 92 -1.59 -0.76 27.18
N GLN A 93 -2.76 -1.38 27.33
CA GLN A 93 -4.01 -0.64 27.54
C GLN A 93 -3.97 0.13 28.85
N GLN A 94 -3.43 -0.46 29.91
CA GLN A 94 -3.27 0.20 31.21
C GLN A 94 -2.28 1.38 31.14
N MET A 95 -1.12 1.20 30.50
CA MET A 95 -0.14 2.27 30.26
C MET A 95 -0.74 3.45 29.48
N LEU A 96 -1.67 3.19 28.54
CA LEU A 96 -2.39 4.24 27.83
C LEU A 96 -3.40 4.97 28.73
N ILE A 97 -4.10 4.25 29.60
CA ILE A 97 -5.01 4.84 30.60
C ILE A 97 -4.22 5.74 31.56
N ASP A 98 -3.06 5.27 32.02
CA ASP A 98 -2.20 5.96 32.98
C ASP A 98 -1.41 7.12 32.34
N GLY A 99 -1.37 7.18 31.00
CA GLY A 99 -0.68 8.23 30.25
C GLY A 99 0.84 8.03 30.18
N GLU A 100 1.31 6.80 30.40
CA GLU A 100 2.71 6.39 30.19
C GLU A 100 3.05 6.28 28.69
N ILE A 101 2.06 5.95 27.88
CA ILE A 101 2.09 6.04 26.41
C ILE A 101 0.94 6.93 25.91
N ASP A 102 1.10 7.49 24.72
CA ASP A 102 0.13 8.40 24.10
C ASP A 102 -0.81 7.67 23.14
N MET A 103 -0.32 6.59 22.52
CA MET A 103 -1.12 5.75 21.63
C MET A 103 -0.60 4.31 21.55
N VAL A 104 -1.46 3.38 21.12
CA VAL A 104 -1.07 2.01 20.72
C VAL A 104 -1.84 1.58 19.48
N THR A 105 -1.23 0.75 18.62
CA THR A 105 -1.85 0.26 17.37
C THR A 105 -2.39 -1.16 17.54
N SER A 106 -2.90 -1.78 16.47
CA SER A 106 -3.48 -3.14 16.42
C SER A 106 -4.83 -3.35 17.14
N ALA A 107 -5.40 -2.29 17.71
CA ALA A 107 -6.61 -2.40 18.52
C ALA A 107 -7.82 -2.79 17.68
N ARG A 108 -8.52 -3.87 18.06
CA ARG A 108 -9.88 -4.14 17.59
C ARG A 108 -10.86 -3.26 18.36
N ARG A 109 -11.80 -2.64 17.65
CA ARG A 109 -12.89 -1.86 18.24
C ARG A 109 -13.94 -2.81 18.84
N THR A 110 -14.21 -2.66 20.13
CA THR A 110 -15.25 -3.38 20.88
C THR A 110 -15.98 -2.40 21.80
N PRO A 111 -17.24 -2.67 22.20
CA PRO A 111 -18.00 -1.77 23.07
C PRO A 111 -17.25 -1.43 24.37
N GLU A 112 -16.60 -2.42 24.99
CA GLU A 112 -15.87 -2.25 26.26
C GLU A 112 -14.66 -1.31 26.08
N ARG A 113 -13.99 -1.36 24.93
CA ARG A 113 -12.85 -0.47 24.65
C ARG A 113 -13.29 0.91 24.21
N GLU A 114 -14.46 1.05 23.59
CA GLU A 114 -15.02 2.36 23.22
C GLU A 114 -15.37 3.21 24.45
N GLU A 115 -15.64 2.58 25.60
CA GLU A 115 -15.79 3.29 26.87
C GLU A 115 -14.46 3.86 27.39
N LEU A 116 -13.33 3.20 27.09
CA LEU A 116 -12.00 3.51 27.63
C LEU A 116 -11.11 4.33 26.69
N PHE A 117 -11.33 4.24 25.39
CA PHE A 117 -10.43 4.77 24.36
C PHE A 117 -11.20 5.44 23.23
N ASP A 118 -10.51 6.35 22.53
CA ASP A 118 -10.95 6.83 21.22
C ASP A 118 -10.11 6.18 20.12
N PHE A 119 -10.76 5.94 18.98
CA PHE A 119 -10.24 5.12 17.89
C PHE A 119 -10.03 5.95 16.63
N SER A 120 -8.90 5.75 15.97
CA SER A 120 -8.62 6.35 14.66
C SER A 120 -9.54 5.82 13.55
N ARG A 121 -9.29 6.29 12.33
CA ARG A 121 -9.67 5.58 11.11
C ARG A 121 -9.01 4.19 11.05
N PRO A 122 -9.60 3.21 10.35
CA PRO A 122 -9.04 1.86 10.28
C PRO A 122 -7.68 1.91 9.59
N ILE A 123 -6.68 1.26 10.20
CA ILE A 123 -5.31 1.22 9.69
C ILE A 123 -4.99 -0.09 8.97
N GLY A 124 -5.90 -1.06 9.00
CA GLY A 124 -5.84 -2.30 8.24
C GLY A 124 -6.98 -3.23 8.63
N THR A 125 -7.04 -4.40 8.00
CA THR A 125 -8.03 -5.43 8.28
C THR A 125 -7.31 -6.72 8.68
N ASN A 126 -7.83 -7.38 9.71
CA ASN A 126 -7.32 -8.63 10.24
C ASN A 126 -8.41 -9.71 10.17
N ASN A 127 -8.04 -10.86 9.61
CA ASN A 127 -8.90 -12.03 9.50
C ASN A 127 -8.39 -13.14 10.44
N GLY A 128 -9.31 -13.92 10.99
CA GLY A 128 -8.99 -15.30 11.35
C GLY A 128 -8.71 -16.09 10.06
N ILE A 129 -7.65 -16.87 10.06
CA ILE A 129 -7.28 -17.73 8.93
C ILE A 129 -7.20 -19.18 9.39
N LEU A 130 -7.73 -20.08 8.55
CA LEU A 130 -7.43 -21.51 8.60
C LEU A 130 -6.39 -21.79 7.52
N THR A 131 -5.22 -22.28 7.91
CA THR A 131 -4.14 -22.60 6.98
C THR A 131 -3.77 -24.07 7.03
N VAL A 132 -3.33 -24.60 5.90
CA VAL A 132 -2.74 -25.95 5.78
C VAL A 132 -1.40 -25.84 5.07
N ARG A 133 -0.59 -26.91 5.07
CA ARG A 133 0.63 -26.95 4.27
C ARG A 133 0.33 -26.71 2.79
N SER A 134 1.19 -25.97 2.10
CA SER A 134 0.99 -25.64 0.68
C SER A 134 0.91 -26.85 -0.24
N ASP A 135 1.55 -27.96 0.14
CA ASP A 135 1.54 -29.24 -0.60
C ASP A 135 0.39 -30.18 -0.21
N ASN A 136 -0.46 -29.80 0.75
CA ASN A 136 -1.64 -30.59 1.11
C ASN A 136 -2.74 -30.41 0.05
N SER A 137 -2.94 -31.44 -0.78
CA SER A 137 -4.00 -31.48 -1.80
C SER A 137 -5.26 -32.24 -1.35
N THR A 138 -5.30 -32.73 -0.11
CA THR A 138 -6.40 -33.57 0.40
C THR A 138 -7.56 -32.77 0.98
N ILE A 139 -7.26 -31.61 1.57
CA ILE A 139 -8.24 -30.68 2.12
C ILE A 139 -8.48 -29.60 1.08
N VAL A 140 -9.69 -29.49 0.56
CA VAL A 140 -9.99 -28.64 -0.61
C VAL A 140 -10.85 -27.45 -0.19
N GLU A 141 -10.39 -26.24 -0.51
CA GLU A 141 -11.08 -24.98 -0.17
C GLU A 141 -12.57 -25.03 -0.56
N GLY A 142 -13.45 -24.58 0.34
CA GLY A 142 -14.90 -24.58 0.14
C GLY A 142 -15.57 -25.95 0.09
N LYS A 143 -14.82 -27.06 0.03
CA LYS A 143 -15.36 -28.43 0.06
C LYS A 143 -15.29 -28.98 1.49
N TYR A 144 -16.19 -28.50 2.34
CA TYR A 144 -16.22 -28.78 3.79
C TYR A 144 -16.31 -30.27 4.16
N SER A 145 -16.76 -31.16 3.27
CA SER A 145 -16.68 -32.61 3.54
C SER A 145 -15.26 -33.15 3.60
N THR A 146 -14.27 -32.42 3.06
CA THR A 146 -12.84 -32.76 3.19
C THR A 146 -12.24 -32.27 4.50
N TYR A 147 -13.01 -31.53 5.32
CA TYR A 147 -12.52 -30.89 6.53
C TYR A 147 -12.73 -31.78 7.77
N ASP A 148 -13.63 -32.75 7.67
CA ASP A 148 -14.06 -33.56 8.80
C ASP A 148 -12.93 -34.35 9.44
N GLY A 149 -12.74 -34.12 10.74
CA GLY A 149 -11.78 -34.85 11.57
C GLY A 149 -10.35 -34.35 11.49
N MET A 150 -10.07 -33.26 10.77
CA MET A 150 -8.75 -32.64 10.73
C MET A 150 -8.26 -32.29 12.15
N ARG A 151 -6.96 -32.42 12.39
CA ARG A 151 -6.30 -31.93 13.62
C ARG A 151 -5.94 -30.47 13.42
N VAL A 152 -6.55 -29.57 14.18
CA VAL A 152 -6.35 -28.13 14.07
C VAL A 152 -5.53 -27.64 15.25
N ALA A 153 -4.36 -27.07 14.96
CA ALA A 153 -3.56 -26.36 15.95
C ALA A 153 -4.22 -25.03 16.32
N LEU A 154 -4.43 -24.83 17.62
CA LEU A 154 -4.97 -23.62 18.22
C LEU A 154 -3.96 -23.10 19.26
N LEU A 155 -3.72 -21.79 19.28
CA LEU A 155 -2.95 -21.16 20.34
C LEU A 155 -3.81 -20.98 21.60
N ARG A 156 -3.27 -21.28 22.78
CA ARG A 156 -3.97 -20.97 24.03
C ARG A 156 -4.19 -19.46 24.16
N GLY A 157 -5.41 -19.07 24.54
CA GLY A 157 -5.79 -17.67 24.71
C GLY A 157 -5.98 -16.88 23.41
N ASN A 158 -5.83 -17.48 22.23
CA ASN A 158 -6.09 -16.80 20.97
C ASN A 158 -7.58 -16.52 20.78
N SER A 159 -7.94 -15.23 20.65
CA SER A 159 -9.31 -14.77 20.44
C SER A 159 -9.97 -15.30 19.16
N ARG A 160 -9.19 -15.78 18.18
CA ARG A 160 -9.70 -16.36 16.93
C ARG A 160 -10.26 -17.78 17.08
N ASN A 161 -9.96 -18.46 18.18
CA ASN A 161 -10.40 -19.85 18.37
C ASN A 161 -11.93 -19.97 18.42
N ASP A 162 -12.60 -19.07 19.13
CA ASP A 162 -14.07 -19.06 19.24
C ASP A 162 -14.73 -18.69 17.90
N GLU A 163 -14.14 -17.73 17.17
CA GLU A 163 -14.60 -17.35 15.83
C GLU A 163 -14.49 -18.53 14.85
N PHE A 164 -13.44 -19.34 14.95
CA PHE A 164 -13.29 -20.54 14.14
C PHE A 164 -14.29 -21.64 14.51
N ALA A 165 -14.53 -21.85 15.81
CA ALA A 165 -15.53 -22.82 16.26
C ALA A 165 -16.94 -22.46 15.74
N GLU A 166 -17.29 -21.17 15.77
CA GLU A 166 -18.53 -20.67 15.20
C GLU A 166 -18.58 -20.81 13.67
N TYR A 167 -17.45 -20.55 13.00
CA TYR A 167 -17.31 -20.74 11.56
C TYR A 167 -17.56 -22.20 11.16
N ALA A 168 -16.89 -23.14 11.85
CA ALA A 168 -17.03 -24.58 11.61
C ALA A 168 -18.47 -25.05 11.81
N ARG A 169 -19.13 -24.59 12.87
CA ARG A 169 -20.55 -24.89 13.14
C ARG A 169 -21.47 -24.37 12.04
N THR A 170 -21.22 -23.15 11.57
CA THR A 170 -22.01 -22.52 10.49
C THR A 170 -21.83 -23.23 9.15
N LYS A 171 -20.60 -23.70 8.87
CA LYS A 171 -20.27 -24.41 7.63
C LYS A 171 -20.54 -25.92 7.68
N GLY A 172 -20.79 -26.46 8.88
CA GLY A 172 -21.22 -27.84 9.08
C GLY A 172 -20.12 -28.88 8.97
N PHE A 173 -18.88 -28.56 9.37
CA PHE A 173 -17.77 -29.53 9.45
C PHE A 173 -17.25 -29.70 10.88
N THR A 174 -16.58 -30.82 11.13
CA THR A 174 -16.02 -31.18 12.43
C THR A 174 -14.49 -31.21 12.40
N TYR A 175 -13.85 -31.01 13.55
CA TYR A 175 -12.39 -31.04 13.68
C TYR A 175 -11.96 -31.44 15.09
N LYS A 176 -10.67 -31.76 15.26
CA LYS A 176 -10.05 -32.07 16.55
C LYS A 176 -9.10 -30.94 16.93
N SER A 177 -9.40 -30.23 18.00
CA SER A 177 -8.52 -29.17 18.53
C SER A 177 -7.25 -29.75 19.16
N VAL A 178 -6.09 -29.18 18.83
CA VAL A 178 -4.80 -29.45 19.46
C VAL A 178 -4.24 -28.11 19.92
N TYR A 179 -4.02 -27.95 21.23
CA TYR A 179 -3.59 -26.67 21.79
C TYR A 179 -2.09 -26.60 21.98
N PHE A 180 -1.52 -25.45 21.63
CA PHE A 180 -0.10 -25.13 21.76
C PHE A 180 0.08 -23.78 22.47
N ASP A 181 1.29 -23.53 22.97
CA ASP A 181 1.58 -22.36 23.78
C ASP A 181 2.33 -21.26 22.98
N SER A 182 2.91 -21.59 21.82
CA SER A 182 3.66 -20.64 20.98
C SER A 182 3.38 -20.76 19.47
N ALA A 183 3.64 -19.67 18.74
CA ALA A 183 3.46 -19.62 17.28
C ALA A 183 4.50 -20.51 16.55
N GLU A 184 5.68 -20.64 17.12
CA GLU A 184 6.74 -21.51 16.64
C GLU A 184 6.31 -22.98 16.72
N GLU A 185 5.75 -23.42 17.85
CA GLU A 185 5.28 -24.79 18.04
C GLU A 185 4.19 -25.20 17.05
N ILE A 186 3.19 -24.33 16.81
CA ILE A 186 2.12 -24.64 15.84
C ILE A 186 2.68 -24.73 14.41
N ALA A 187 3.65 -23.88 14.06
CA ALA A 187 4.27 -23.88 12.74
C ALA A 187 5.06 -25.17 12.53
N GLU A 188 5.87 -25.59 13.51
CA GLU A 188 6.59 -26.86 13.48
C GLU A 188 5.63 -28.06 13.42
N ALA A 189 4.56 -28.05 14.23
CA ALA A 189 3.55 -29.10 14.27
C ALA A 189 2.81 -29.27 12.93
N LEU A 190 2.61 -28.19 12.19
CA LEU A 190 2.07 -28.25 10.84
C LEU A 190 3.09 -28.84 9.86
N GLN A 191 4.33 -28.33 9.86
CA GLN A 191 5.36 -28.79 8.93
C GLN A 191 5.73 -30.27 9.14
N ASN A 192 5.75 -30.77 10.37
CA ASN A 192 6.04 -32.17 10.67
C ASN A 192 4.83 -33.11 10.56
N GLY A 193 3.62 -32.58 10.28
CA GLY A 193 2.39 -33.37 10.11
C GLY A 193 1.73 -33.83 11.42
N THR A 194 2.11 -33.25 12.57
CA THR A 194 1.44 -33.47 13.86
C THR A 194 0.01 -32.91 13.87
N VAL A 195 -0.20 -31.81 13.16
CA VAL A 195 -1.52 -31.26 12.85
C VAL A 195 -1.72 -31.12 11.34
N ASP A 196 -2.97 -31.00 10.92
CA ASP A 196 -3.35 -30.89 9.51
C ASP A 196 -3.59 -29.43 9.11
N ALA A 197 -4.02 -28.59 10.07
CA ALA A 197 -4.29 -27.17 9.87
C ALA A 197 -3.92 -26.31 11.10
N ILE A 198 -3.78 -25.00 10.90
CA ILE A 198 -3.56 -24.00 11.95
C ILE A 198 -4.68 -22.95 11.90
N VAL A 199 -5.14 -22.48 13.07
CA VAL A 199 -5.99 -21.29 13.20
C VAL A 199 -5.24 -20.15 13.87
N THR A 200 -5.12 -19.03 13.16
CA THR A 200 -4.36 -17.85 13.59
C THR A 200 -4.94 -16.55 13.00
N SER A 201 -4.29 -15.44 13.28
CA SER A 201 -4.51 -14.11 12.67
C SER A 201 -3.85 -14.03 11.29
N SER A 202 -4.42 -13.26 10.36
CA SER A 202 -3.79 -12.95 9.06
C SER A 202 -2.59 -12.00 9.17
N LEU A 203 -2.33 -11.44 10.35
CA LEU A 203 -1.20 -10.57 10.64
C LEU A 203 0.04 -11.35 11.11
N ARG A 204 0.41 -12.41 10.38
CA ARG A 204 1.61 -13.19 10.63
C ARG A 204 2.28 -13.61 9.34
N LYS A 205 3.56 -13.99 9.41
CA LYS A 205 4.22 -14.67 8.31
C LYS A 205 3.80 -16.14 8.27
N MET A 206 3.49 -16.62 7.07
CA MET A 206 3.21 -18.02 6.81
C MET A 206 4.47 -18.71 6.26
N ASN A 207 4.67 -19.97 6.63
CA ASN A 207 5.84 -20.75 6.20
C ASN A 207 5.37 -22.03 5.50
N ASN A 208 5.45 -22.08 4.16
CA ASN A 208 4.97 -23.22 3.37
C ASN A 208 3.52 -23.58 3.70
N GLU A 209 2.66 -22.56 3.77
CA GLU A 209 1.23 -22.71 4.05
C GLU A 209 0.38 -22.03 2.98
N ARG A 210 -0.83 -22.54 2.78
CA ARG A 210 -1.90 -21.89 2.01
C ARG A 210 -3.12 -21.66 2.90
N ILE A 211 -3.80 -20.55 2.69
CA ILE A 211 -5.04 -20.22 3.38
C ILE A 211 -6.18 -21.01 2.74
N LEU A 212 -6.91 -21.78 3.55
CA LEU A 212 -8.17 -22.43 3.14
C LEU A 212 -9.38 -21.53 3.37
N GLU A 213 -9.41 -20.83 4.49
CA GLU A 213 -10.59 -20.04 4.87
C GLU A 213 -10.15 -18.76 5.56
N LYS A 214 -10.94 -17.70 5.33
CA LYS A 214 -10.87 -16.45 6.09
C LYS A 214 -12.21 -16.25 6.80
N PHE A 215 -12.15 -15.91 8.07
CA PHE A 215 -13.32 -15.68 8.92
C PHE A 215 -13.05 -14.57 9.93
N GLY A 216 -14.09 -14.10 10.61
CA GLY A 216 -13.94 -13.09 11.68
C GLY A 216 -13.28 -11.79 11.24
N SER A 217 -13.45 -11.38 9.98
CA SER A 217 -12.84 -10.15 9.45
C SER A 217 -13.17 -8.96 10.34
N SER A 218 -12.14 -8.26 10.80
CA SER A 218 -12.29 -7.05 11.61
C SER A 218 -11.19 -6.05 11.29
N ASP A 219 -11.58 -4.79 11.23
CA ASP A 219 -10.62 -3.70 11.14
C ASP A 219 -9.88 -3.51 12.46
N PHE A 220 -8.65 -3.02 12.37
CA PHE A 220 -7.87 -2.59 13.52
C PHE A 220 -7.43 -1.14 13.38
N TYR A 221 -7.15 -0.53 14.53
CA TYR A 221 -7.07 0.92 14.70
C TYR A 221 -5.86 1.32 15.54
N VAL A 222 -5.52 2.60 15.50
CA VAL A 222 -4.79 3.27 16.58
C VAL A 222 -5.79 3.66 17.65
N ILE A 223 -5.46 3.41 18.91
CA ILE A 223 -6.21 3.93 20.05
C ILE A 223 -5.40 4.97 20.80
N VAL A 224 -6.13 5.99 21.29
CA VAL A 224 -5.64 7.01 22.21
C VAL A 224 -6.52 7.02 23.45
N LYS A 225 -6.05 7.62 24.54
CA LYS A 225 -6.85 7.81 25.75
C LYS A 225 -8.15 8.56 25.44
N LYS A 226 -9.27 8.11 26.04
CA LYS A 226 -10.59 8.73 25.86
C LYS A 226 -10.54 10.25 26.05
N GLY A 227 -11.11 11.00 25.12
CA GLY A 227 -11.16 12.46 25.15
C GLY A 227 -9.91 13.15 24.61
N ASN A 228 -8.86 12.42 24.21
CA ASN A 228 -7.67 13.02 23.57
C ASN A 228 -7.94 13.33 22.09
N THR A 229 -8.88 14.25 21.85
CA THR A 229 -9.34 14.63 20.51
C THR A 229 -8.24 15.31 19.69
N GLU A 230 -7.32 16.03 20.33
CA GLU A 230 -6.21 16.69 19.64
C GLU A 230 -5.29 15.66 18.96
N LEU A 231 -4.78 14.69 19.71
CA LEU A 231 -3.91 13.65 19.18
C LEU A 231 -4.63 12.80 18.12
N LEU A 232 -5.89 12.45 18.39
CA LEU A 232 -6.71 11.68 17.46
C LEU A 232 -6.90 12.40 16.12
N ASN A 233 -7.12 13.72 16.15
CA ASN A 233 -7.28 14.51 14.93
C ASN A 233 -5.99 14.55 14.11
N LYS A 234 -4.81 14.66 14.74
CA LYS A 234 -3.52 14.59 14.03
C LYS A 234 -3.31 13.22 13.38
N ILE A 235 -3.58 12.14 14.10
CA ILE A 235 -3.51 10.77 13.58
C ILE A 235 -4.47 10.59 12.39
N ASN A 236 -5.73 11.00 12.53
CA ASN A 236 -6.73 10.87 11.46
C ASN A 236 -6.39 11.72 10.24
N TYR A 237 -5.86 12.93 10.45
CA TYR A 237 -5.39 13.78 9.36
C TYR A 237 -4.25 13.10 8.58
N ALA A 238 -3.25 12.55 9.27
CA ALA A 238 -2.14 11.85 8.63
C ALA A 238 -2.62 10.61 7.84
N ILE A 239 -3.54 9.82 8.40
CA ILE A 239 -4.17 8.69 7.70
C ILE A 239 -4.93 9.16 6.46
N ASP A 240 -5.64 10.29 6.54
CA ASP A 240 -6.36 10.86 5.38
C ASP A 240 -5.39 11.32 4.28
N GLN A 241 -4.26 11.91 4.65
CA GLN A 241 -3.21 12.26 3.68
C GLN A 241 -2.59 11.00 3.05
N MET A 242 -2.33 9.95 3.84
CA MET A 242 -1.88 8.65 3.33
C MET A 242 -2.88 8.05 2.35
N ASN A 243 -4.18 8.09 2.65
CA ASN A 243 -5.23 7.60 1.74
C ASN A 243 -5.25 8.40 0.42
N ALA A 244 -5.07 9.72 0.49
CA ALA A 244 -5.07 10.58 -0.70
C ALA A 244 -3.81 10.39 -1.58
N ALA A 245 -2.64 10.27 -0.95
CA ALA A 245 -1.35 10.17 -1.64
C ALA A 245 -1.01 8.74 -2.07
N GLU A 246 -1.26 7.76 -1.20
CA GLU A 246 -0.86 6.35 -1.33
C GLU A 246 -2.08 5.43 -1.15
N GLY A 247 -3.16 5.61 -1.91
CA GLY A 247 -4.46 4.96 -1.65
C GLY A 247 -4.49 3.43 -1.48
N SER A 248 -3.45 2.71 -1.93
CA SER A 248 -3.29 1.26 -1.71
C SER A 248 -2.35 0.91 -0.53
N TRP A 249 -1.94 1.86 0.31
CA TRP A 249 -0.89 1.67 1.31
C TRP A 249 -1.18 0.51 2.26
N LYS A 250 -2.45 0.30 2.65
CA LYS A 250 -2.85 -0.82 3.52
C LYS A 250 -2.49 -2.17 2.89
N THR A 251 -2.82 -2.33 1.61
CA THR A 251 -2.51 -3.51 0.81
C THR A 251 -1.01 -3.63 0.59
N THR A 252 -0.33 -2.53 0.26
CA THR A 252 1.14 -2.53 0.09
C THR A 252 1.86 -2.99 1.35
N LEU A 253 1.48 -2.47 2.52
CA LEU A 253 2.07 -2.87 3.80
C LEU A 253 1.71 -4.31 4.17
N TYR A 254 0.47 -4.73 3.90
CA TYR A 254 0.05 -6.12 4.14
C TYR A 254 0.88 -7.08 3.29
N ASN A 255 0.98 -6.83 1.99
CA ASN A 255 1.71 -7.68 1.06
C ASN A 255 3.20 -7.72 1.39
N LYS A 256 3.81 -6.57 1.69
CA LYS A 256 5.22 -6.48 2.12
C LYS A 256 5.51 -7.37 3.33
N ASN A 257 4.60 -7.42 4.30
CA ASN A 257 4.83 -8.09 5.57
C ASN A 257 4.38 -9.56 5.59
N TYR A 258 3.37 -9.93 4.79
CA TYR A 258 2.68 -11.22 4.92
C TYR A 258 2.50 -11.99 3.61
N GLU A 259 2.55 -11.35 2.44
CA GLU A 259 2.55 -12.10 1.18
C GLU A 259 3.96 -12.60 0.88
N THR A 260 4.14 -13.93 0.86
CA THR A 260 5.31 -14.56 0.25
C THR A 260 4.90 -15.13 -1.12
N THR A 261 5.81 -15.09 -2.09
CA THR A 261 5.59 -15.57 -3.47
C THR A 261 5.13 -17.04 -3.52
N ASP A 262 5.39 -17.82 -2.47
CA ASP A 262 5.00 -19.23 -2.30
C ASP A 262 3.55 -19.46 -1.87
N THR A 263 2.80 -18.41 -1.51
CA THR A 263 1.42 -18.54 -0.95
C THR A 263 0.32 -18.63 -1.99
N LYS A 264 0.63 -18.64 -3.28
CA LYS A 264 -0.38 -18.83 -4.33
C LYS A 264 0.03 -19.92 -5.31
N ASN A 265 -0.31 -21.15 -4.95
CA ASN A 265 -0.73 -22.10 -5.97
C ASN A 265 -2.09 -21.62 -6.45
N LEU A 266 -2.19 -21.10 -7.67
CA LEU A 266 -3.48 -20.87 -8.31
C LEU A 266 -4.21 -22.21 -8.39
N GLU A 267 -5.19 -22.41 -7.50
CA GLU A 267 -6.11 -23.53 -7.62
C GLU A 267 -7.10 -23.21 -8.75
N TYR A 268 -6.70 -23.55 -9.97
CA TYR A 268 -7.60 -23.50 -11.12
C TYR A 268 -8.69 -24.56 -11.00
N THR A 269 -9.92 -24.16 -11.29
CA THR A 269 -11.00 -25.11 -11.59
C THR A 269 -10.61 -25.97 -12.79
N GLU A 270 -11.21 -27.15 -12.92
CA GLU A 270 -10.96 -28.02 -14.08
C GLU A 270 -11.30 -27.34 -15.40
N GLU A 271 -12.25 -26.40 -15.40
CA GLU A 271 -12.58 -25.60 -16.58
C GLU A 271 -11.49 -24.57 -16.89
N GLU A 272 -10.98 -23.84 -15.90
CA GLU A 272 -9.88 -22.91 -16.10
C GLU A 272 -8.61 -23.62 -16.57
N LYS A 273 -8.30 -24.80 -16.03
CA LYS A 273 -7.19 -25.64 -16.53
C LYS A 273 -7.36 -25.99 -18.00
N ARG A 274 -8.58 -26.33 -18.43
CA ARG A 274 -8.88 -26.61 -19.84
C ARG A 274 -8.70 -25.38 -20.71
N ILE A 275 -9.18 -24.22 -20.25
CA ILE A 275 -9.01 -22.94 -20.97
C ILE A 275 -7.52 -22.60 -21.12
N ILE A 276 -6.75 -22.67 -20.02
CA ILE A 276 -5.30 -22.39 -20.04
C ILE A 276 -4.59 -23.36 -21.00
N ALA A 277 -4.95 -24.65 -20.96
CA ALA A 277 -4.37 -25.66 -21.85
C ALA A 277 -4.67 -25.44 -23.35
N GLN A 278 -5.70 -24.65 -23.71
CA GLN A 278 -5.93 -24.25 -25.10
C GLN A 278 -4.86 -23.30 -25.62
N TYR A 279 -4.22 -22.53 -24.74
CA TYR A 279 -3.19 -21.54 -25.07
C TYR A 279 -1.80 -22.13 -24.85
N SER A 280 -1.36 -22.94 -25.82
CA SER A 280 -0.05 -23.59 -25.84
C SER A 280 0.93 -22.82 -26.74
N LYS A 281 2.19 -23.27 -26.80
CA LYS A 281 3.17 -22.69 -27.73
C LYS A 281 2.77 -22.80 -29.21
N GLU A 282 1.91 -23.76 -29.54
CA GLU A 282 1.42 -24.01 -30.91
C GLU A 282 0.15 -23.20 -31.23
N ASN A 283 -0.52 -22.67 -30.20
CA ASN A 283 -1.70 -21.84 -30.29
C ASN A 283 -1.63 -20.74 -29.22
N PRO A 284 -0.68 -19.79 -29.32
CA PRO A 284 -0.48 -18.79 -28.30
C PRO A 284 -1.66 -17.83 -28.24
N LEU A 285 -1.89 -17.28 -27.05
CA LEU A 285 -2.79 -16.14 -26.88
C LEU A 285 -2.19 -14.91 -27.59
N HIS A 286 -2.95 -14.28 -28.49
CA HIS A 286 -2.52 -13.07 -29.18
C HIS A 286 -2.86 -11.82 -28.37
N VAL A 287 -1.81 -11.10 -27.95
CA VAL A 287 -1.90 -9.96 -27.03
C VAL A 287 -1.56 -8.67 -27.76
N LEU A 288 -2.50 -7.72 -27.74
CA LEU A 288 -2.34 -6.42 -28.38
C LEU A 288 -1.89 -5.34 -27.37
N CYS A 289 -0.94 -4.51 -27.80
CA CYS A 289 -0.34 -3.45 -27.01
C CYS A 289 -0.16 -2.18 -27.87
N ASP A 290 -0.29 -0.97 -27.29
CA ASP A 290 -0.07 0.28 -28.03
C ASP A 290 1.43 0.47 -28.28
N PRO A 291 1.90 0.64 -29.53
CA PRO A 291 3.33 0.70 -29.82
C PRO A 291 3.96 2.07 -29.52
N THR A 292 3.17 3.08 -29.12
CA THR A 292 3.59 4.50 -29.07
C THR A 292 3.60 5.13 -27.68
N ARG A 293 3.28 4.39 -26.63
CA ARG A 293 2.87 4.94 -25.33
C ARG A 293 3.94 4.79 -24.24
N TYR A 294 5.12 5.36 -24.47
CA TYR A 294 6.20 5.38 -23.48
C TYR A 294 5.75 6.08 -22.17
N PRO A 295 6.08 5.56 -20.96
CA PRO A 295 6.80 4.31 -20.67
C PRO A 295 5.88 3.10 -20.42
N TYR A 296 4.58 3.24 -20.67
CA TYR A 296 3.58 2.21 -20.36
C TYR A 296 3.66 1.03 -21.32
N SER A 297 3.71 1.31 -22.62
CA SER A 297 3.78 0.33 -23.68
C SER A 297 4.37 0.98 -24.92
N TYR A 298 5.38 0.38 -25.51
CA TYR A 298 6.02 0.91 -26.71
C TYR A 298 6.78 -0.19 -27.44
N THR A 299 6.97 -0.02 -28.74
CA THR A 299 7.83 -0.91 -29.51
C THR A 299 9.19 -0.26 -29.72
N GLU A 300 10.25 -0.98 -29.38
CA GLU A 300 11.63 -0.58 -29.63
C GLU A 300 12.36 -1.72 -30.31
N ASN A 301 12.95 -1.47 -31.49
CA ASN A 301 13.67 -2.48 -32.28
C ASN A 301 12.82 -3.74 -32.59
N GLY A 302 11.51 -3.58 -32.76
CA GLY A 302 10.58 -4.68 -33.01
C GLY A 302 10.16 -5.46 -31.77
N GLU A 303 10.60 -5.06 -30.58
CA GLU A 303 10.24 -5.68 -29.31
C GLU A 303 9.27 -4.80 -28.52
N VAL A 304 8.22 -5.41 -27.97
CA VAL A 304 7.25 -4.73 -27.10
C VAL A 304 7.84 -4.56 -25.70
N LYS A 305 7.90 -3.32 -25.21
CA LYS A 305 8.49 -2.93 -23.93
C LYS A 305 7.55 -2.02 -23.15
N GLY A 306 7.78 -1.91 -21.84
CA GLY A 306 7.07 -1.00 -20.96
C GLY A 306 6.41 -1.70 -19.77
N ILE A 307 5.83 -0.88 -18.88
CA ILE A 307 5.23 -1.34 -17.62
C ILE A 307 4.12 -2.36 -17.86
N LEU A 308 3.26 -2.12 -18.86
CA LEU A 308 2.09 -2.95 -19.15
C LEU A 308 2.45 -4.33 -19.70
N PRO A 309 3.28 -4.44 -20.77
CA PRO A 309 3.72 -5.74 -21.24
C PRO A 309 4.53 -6.49 -20.17
N ASP A 310 5.40 -5.83 -19.41
CA ASP A 310 6.16 -6.46 -18.32
C ASP A 310 5.25 -7.04 -17.23
N TYR A 311 4.20 -6.30 -16.86
CA TYR A 311 3.19 -6.77 -15.92
C TYR A 311 2.40 -7.95 -16.49
N PHE A 312 2.01 -7.90 -17.77
CA PHE A 312 1.35 -9.01 -18.44
C PHE A 312 2.23 -10.27 -18.48
N ARG A 313 3.53 -10.15 -18.76
CA ARG A 313 4.45 -11.31 -18.74
C ARG A 313 4.41 -12.03 -17.39
N LYS A 314 4.41 -11.27 -16.30
CA LYS A 314 4.29 -11.82 -14.94
C LYS A 314 2.96 -12.54 -14.72
N ILE A 315 1.85 -11.99 -15.22
CA ILE A 315 0.54 -12.64 -15.14
C ILE A 315 0.53 -13.93 -15.96
N ALA A 316 1.06 -13.89 -17.18
CA ALA A 316 1.09 -15.03 -18.07
C ALA A 316 1.97 -16.16 -17.52
N ASP A 317 3.16 -15.83 -17.02
CA ASP A 317 4.07 -16.78 -16.34
C ASP A 317 3.39 -17.39 -15.12
N TYR A 318 2.77 -16.54 -14.29
CA TYR A 318 2.03 -16.96 -13.11
C TYR A 318 0.84 -17.85 -13.47
N ALA A 319 0.20 -17.62 -14.61
CA ALA A 319 -0.95 -18.38 -15.08
C ALA A 319 -0.63 -19.59 -15.96
N GLY A 320 0.64 -19.78 -16.34
CA GLY A 320 1.04 -20.83 -17.29
C GLY A 320 0.52 -20.62 -18.72
N LEU A 321 0.21 -19.38 -19.11
CA LEU A 321 -0.30 -19.06 -20.45
C LEU A 321 0.85 -18.93 -21.45
N SER A 322 0.73 -19.60 -22.60
CA SER A 322 1.56 -19.27 -23.77
C SER A 322 0.94 -18.12 -24.53
N TYR A 323 1.73 -17.11 -24.88
CA TYR A 323 1.26 -15.91 -25.55
C TYR A 323 2.30 -15.37 -26.54
N GLU A 324 1.84 -14.52 -27.43
CA GLU A 324 2.68 -13.66 -28.25
C GLU A 324 2.10 -12.24 -28.33
N PHE A 325 2.98 -11.26 -28.42
CA PHE A 325 2.56 -9.89 -28.64
C PHE A 325 2.39 -9.63 -30.13
N LEU A 326 1.24 -9.08 -30.50
CA LEU A 326 1.07 -8.44 -31.79
C LEU A 326 1.82 -7.11 -31.77
N VAL A 327 2.61 -6.85 -32.81
CA VAL A 327 3.47 -5.67 -32.92
C VAL A 327 2.97 -4.78 -34.05
N PRO A 328 1.89 -4.00 -33.84
CA PRO A 328 1.45 -3.02 -34.83
C PRO A 328 2.56 -1.99 -35.08
N ALA A 329 2.80 -1.66 -36.35
CA ALA A 329 3.81 -0.69 -36.75
C ALA A 329 3.39 0.75 -36.43
N THR A 330 2.07 1.02 -36.37
CA THR A 330 1.53 2.36 -36.12
C THR A 330 0.36 2.32 -35.14
N ARG A 331 0.05 3.51 -34.59
CA ARG A 331 -1.15 3.71 -33.75
C ARG A 331 -2.44 3.41 -34.51
N ASP A 332 -2.51 3.73 -35.80
CA ASP A 332 -3.68 3.44 -36.64
C ASP A 332 -3.86 1.93 -36.83
N GLU A 333 -2.76 1.20 -37.01
CA GLU A 333 -2.79 -0.26 -37.08
C GLU A 333 -3.25 -0.87 -35.75
N TYR A 334 -2.75 -0.36 -34.62
CA TYR A 334 -3.24 -0.75 -33.28
C TYR A 334 -4.76 -0.54 -33.13
N ILE A 335 -5.29 0.60 -33.59
CA ILE A 335 -6.74 0.88 -33.55
C ILE A 335 -7.52 -0.08 -34.46
N ALA A 336 -6.99 -0.41 -35.63
CA ALA A 336 -7.61 -1.37 -36.54
C ALA A 336 -7.69 -2.77 -35.90
N TYR A 337 -6.62 -3.22 -35.22
CA TYR A 337 -6.60 -4.51 -34.51
C TYR A 337 -7.66 -4.62 -33.43
N GLN A 338 -7.97 -3.53 -32.72
CA GLN A 338 -9.02 -3.53 -31.69
C GLN A 338 -10.42 -3.89 -32.22
N SER A 339 -10.65 -3.72 -33.53
CA SER A 339 -11.90 -4.09 -34.18
C SER A 339 -11.87 -5.49 -34.83
N ASN A 340 -10.70 -6.16 -34.85
CA ASN A 340 -10.50 -7.47 -35.44
C ASN A 340 -10.55 -8.58 -34.38
N LYS A 341 -11.74 -9.13 -34.17
CA LYS A 341 -12.01 -10.16 -33.15
C LYS A 341 -11.35 -11.52 -33.43
N ASP A 342 -10.93 -11.76 -34.67
CA ASP A 342 -10.29 -13.02 -35.06
C ASP A 342 -8.77 -12.99 -34.86
N ALA A 343 -8.18 -11.80 -34.79
CA ALA A 343 -6.74 -11.61 -34.66
C ALA A 343 -6.27 -11.37 -33.21
N VAL A 344 -7.11 -10.78 -32.37
CA VAL A 344 -6.74 -10.33 -31.02
C VAL A 344 -7.56 -11.06 -29.96
N ASN A 345 -6.90 -11.67 -28.99
CA ASN A 345 -7.59 -12.27 -27.84
C ASN A 345 -7.68 -11.31 -26.66
N ILE A 346 -6.59 -10.57 -26.36
CA ILE A 346 -6.53 -9.62 -25.24
C ILE A 346 -5.86 -8.33 -25.69
N SER A 347 -6.43 -7.19 -25.29
CA SER A 347 -5.73 -5.89 -25.33
C SER A 347 -5.33 -5.48 -23.91
N ILE A 348 -4.04 -5.22 -23.70
CA ILE A 348 -3.50 -4.78 -22.40
C ILE A 348 -3.34 -3.27 -22.30
N ASP A 349 -3.87 -2.52 -23.26
CA ASP A 349 -3.79 -1.06 -23.33
C ASP A 349 -5.17 -0.38 -23.42
N ALA A 350 -6.23 -1.15 -23.17
CA ALA A 350 -7.60 -0.63 -23.20
C ALA A 350 -7.79 0.46 -22.14
N ARG A 351 -8.22 1.65 -22.59
CA ARG A 351 -8.77 2.71 -21.75
C ARG A 351 -10.25 2.85 -22.07
N LEU A 352 -11.04 3.13 -21.06
CA LEU A 352 -12.48 3.28 -21.20
C LEU A 352 -12.85 4.72 -20.90
N ASP A 353 -13.42 5.37 -21.90
CA ASP A 353 -13.68 6.81 -21.90
C ASP A 353 -15.04 7.13 -21.28
N THR A 354 -15.93 6.14 -21.37
CA THR A 354 -17.29 6.13 -20.84
C THR A 354 -17.57 4.75 -20.29
N ASP A 355 -18.48 4.67 -19.32
CA ASP A 355 -18.87 3.40 -18.68
C ASP A 355 -19.39 2.37 -19.71
N ASN A 356 -19.93 2.82 -20.85
CA ASN A 356 -20.48 1.95 -21.90
C ASN A 356 -19.52 1.69 -23.08
N TYR A 357 -18.30 2.25 -23.10
CA TYR A 357 -17.41 2.10 -24.28
C TYR A 357 -17.12 0.63 -24.60
N ALA A 358 -16.81 -0.17 -23.57
CA ALA A 358 -16.58 -1.61 -23.71
C ALA A 358 -17.81 -2.34 -24.25
N GLU A 359 -19.02 -1.96 -23.81
CA GLU A 359 -20.27 -2.54 -24.29
C GLU A 359 -20.46 -2.26 -25.79
N THR A 360 -20.18 -1.03 -26.26
CA THR A 360 -20.29 -0.69 -27.69
C THR A 360 -19.31 -1.46 -28.58
N LYS A 361 -18.21 -1.95 -27.99
CA LYS A 361 -17.21 -2.77 -28.67
C LYS A 361 -17.37 -4.26 -28.42
N GLU A 362 -18.35 -4.64 -27.59
CA GLU A 362 -18.61 -6.01 -27.12
C GLU A 362 -17.35 -6.63 -26.48
N TRP A 363 -16.64 -5.86 -25.67
CA TRP A 363 -15.44 -6.29 -24.96
C TRP A 363 -15.74 -6.81 -23.56
N GLY A 364 -15.07 -7.91 -23.19
CA GLY A 364 -14.92 -8.31 -21.79
C GLY A 364 -13.85 -7.47 -21.12
N LEU A 365 -14.09 -7.06 -19.87
CA LEU A 365 -13.15 -6.26 -19.09
C LEU A 365 -12.59 -7.07 -17.93
N THR A 366 -11.28 -6.94 -17.70
CA THR A 366 -10.67 -7.37 -16.44
C THR A 366 -11.01 -6.37 -15.33
N ALA A 367 -10.66 -6.73 -14.09
CA ALA A 367 -10.51 -5.71 -13.06
C ALA A 367 -9.47 -4.65 -13.51
N PRO A 368 -9.64 -3.37 -13.13
CA PRO A 368 -8.65 -2.34 -13.41
C PRO A 368 -7.35 -2.68 -12.65
N TYR A 369 -6.22 -2.68 -13.37
CA TYR A 369 -4.90 -3.00 -12.79
C TYR A 369 -3.96 -1.80 -12.75
N ILE A 370 -4.34 -0.66 -13.33
CA ILE A 370 -3.60 0.59 -13.23
C ILE A 370 -4.58 1.77 -13.11
N THR A 371 -4.40 2.60 -12.09
CA THR A 371 -5.06 3.91 -12.00
C THR A 371 -4.06 4.98 -12.34
N MET A 372 -4.27 5.64 -13.47
CA MET A 372 -3.42 6.73 -13.90
C MET A 372 -3.93 8.04 -13.34
N ARG A 373 -3.04 8.81 -12.70
CA ARG A 373 -3.30 10.20 -12.35
C ARG A 373 -2.75 11.09 -13.44
N MET A 374 -3.52 12.11 -13.79
CA MET A 374 -3.09 13.14 -14.72
C MET A 374 -2.35 14.24 -13.97
N ALA A 375 -1.28 14.78 -14.57
CA ALA A 375 -0.51 15.87 -13.99
C ALA A 375 -0.26 16.97 -15.02
N ARG A 376 -0.34 18.23 -14.58
CA ARG A 376 0.10 19.38 -15.37
C ARG A 376 1.62 19.51 -15.22
N VAL A 377 2.34 19.54 -16.34
CA VAL A 377 3.79 19.76 -16.36
C VAL A 377 4.08 21.10 -17.03
N THR A 378 4.79 21.98 -16.32
CA THR A 378 5.30 23.25 -16.85
C THR A 378 6.82 23.28 -16.73
N ARG A 379 7.48 24.20 -17.45
CA ARG A 379 8.89 24.48 -17.17
C ARG A 379 9.04 24.97 -15.73
N ARG A 380 10.17 24.67 -15.10
CA ARG A 380 10.44 25.09 -13.69
C ARG A 380 10.44 26.61 -13.52
N ASP A 381 10.78 27.34 -14.57
CA ASP A 381 10.85 28.80 -14.62
C ASP A 381 9.54 29.45 -15.11
N PHE A 382 8.48 28.68 -15.32
CA PHE A 382 7.20 29.20 -15.80
C PHE A 382 6.34 29.72 -14.65
N ASP A 383 6.07 31.03 -14.63
CA ASP A 383 5.21 31.74 -13.68
C ASP A 383 4.02 32.46 -14.34
N GLY A 384 3.86 32.29 -15.67
CA GLY A 384 2.86 32.98 -16.48
C GLY A 384 1.50 32.28 -16.58
N LYS A 385 0.58 32.91 -17.31
CA LYS A 385 -0.70 32.31 -17.71
C LYS A 385 -0.50 31.40 -18.92
N ILE A 386 -1.10 30.21 -18.89
CA ILE A 386 -1.09 29.27 -20.03
C ILE A 386 -2.08 29.79 -21.07
N ASN A 387 -1.58 30.17 -22.25
CA ASN A 387 -2.40 30.64 -23.37
C ASN A 387 -2.43 29.63 -24.54
N VAL A 388 -1.47 28.70 -24.59
CA VAL A 388 -1.36 27.66 -25.62
C VAL A 388 -0.96 26.35 -24.95
N VAL A 389 -1.58 25.25 -25.37
CA VAL A 389 -1.27 23.89 -24.93
C VAL A 389 -1.07 22.98 -26.13
N THR A 390 -0.09 22.10 -26.02
CA THR A 390 0.16 21.06 -27.01
C THR A 390 -0.39 19.74 -26.47
N THR A 391 -1.22 19.08 -27.27
CA THR A 391 -1.85 17.81 -26.91
C THR A 391 -1.62 16.78 -28.01
N VAL A 392 -1.55 15.52 -27.61
CA VAL A 392 -1.50 14.39 -28.55
C VAL A 392 -2.93 13.96 -28.81
N ASN A 393 -3.26 13.55 -30.03
CA ASN A 393 -4.58 12.99 -30.33
C ASN A 393 -4.79 11.66 -29.58
N GLN A 394 -5.24 11.77 -28.33
CA GLN A 394 -5.72 10.66 -27.54
C GLN A 394 -7.21 10.59 -27.80
N THR A 395 -7.62 9.68 -28.68
CA THR A 395 -8.97 9.42 -29.19
C THR A 395 -10.06 9.16 -28.12
N ALA A 396 -9.73 9.34 -26.84
CA ALA A 396 -10.33 8.58 -25.75
C ALA A 396 -10.61 9.38 -24.46
N SER A 397 -10.65 10.72 -24.48
CA SER A 397 -11.14 11.45 -23.30
C SER A 397 -11.66 12.82 -23.67
N THR A 398 -12.60 13.36 -22.89
CA THR A 398 -12.82 14.81 -22.80
C THR A 398 -11.47 15.49 -22.74
N SER A 399 -11.26 16.50 -23.59
CA SER A 399 -9.92 17.01 -23.81
C SER A 399 -9.41 17.66 -22.52
N ILE A 400 -8.38 17.05 -21.93
CA ILE A 400 -7.82 17.39 -20.62
C ILE A 400 -7.48 18.87 -20.50
N GLU A 401 -7.08 19.47 -21.61
CA GLU A 401 -6.80 20.88 -21.73
C GLU A 401 -7.98 21.79 -21.41
N ASP A 402 -9.23 21.35 -21.64
CA ASP A 402 -10.42 22.12 -21.29
C ASP A 402 -10.58 22.24 -19.76
N VAL A 403 -10.09 21.25 -19.02
CA VAL A 403 -10.12 21.23 -17.55
C VAL A 403 -8.90 21.94 -16.96
N LEU A 404 -7.70 21.68 -17.50
CA LEU A 404 -6.44 22.18 -16.91
C LEU A 404 -6.00 23.56 -17.43
N ALA A 405 -6.48 23.99 -18.59
CA ALA A 405 -6.13 25.25 -19.23
C ALA A 405 -7.34 25.84 -20.00
N PRO A 406 -8.44 26.18 -19.31
CA PRO A 406 -9.65 26.66 -19.96
C PRO A 406 -9.38 27.93 -20.79
N GLY A 407 -9.73 27.87 -22.08
CA GLY A 407 -9.56 28.98 -23.02
C GLY A 407 -8.17 29.11 -23.65
N ALA A 408 -7.24 28.16 -23.40
CA ALA A 408 -5.98 28.10 -24.13
C ALA A 408 -6.17 27.59 -25.58
N GLU A 409 -5.36 28.09 -26.50
CA GLU A 409 -5.25 27.57 -27.86
C GLU A 409 -4.67 26.14 -27.84
N LYS A 410 -5.21 25.25 -28.66
CA LYS A 410 -4.82 23.84 -28.70
C LYS A 410 -4.04 23.54 -29.96
N LEU A 411 -2.82 23.04 -29.80
CA LEU A 411 -2.00 22.52 -30.89
C LEU A 411 -2.01 20.99 -30.84
N MET A 412 -2.58 20.36 -31.86
CA MET A 412 -2.61 18.90 -31.99
C MET A 412 -1.29 18.39 -32.57
N CYS A 413 -0.62 17.50 -31.86
CA CYS A 413 0.51 16.75 -32.38
C CYS A 413 0.05 15.42 -33.00
N SER A 414 0.58 15.11 -34.18
CA SER A 414 0.53 13.76 -34.76
C SER A 414 1.50 12.85 -34.01
N THR A 415 1.03 11.68 -33.57
CA THR A 415 1.86 10.56 -33.11
C THR A 415 2.45 9.79 -34.27
#